data_AF-A0A497F8D8-F1
#
_entry.id   AF-A0A497F8D8-F1
#
_cell.length_a   1.000
_cell.length_b   1.000
_cell.length_c   1.000
_cell.angle_alpha   90.00
_cell.angle_beta   90.00
_cell.angle_gamma   90.00
#
_symmetry.space_group_name_H-M   'P 1'
#
loop_
_entity.id
_entity.type
_entity.pdbx_description
1 polymer ?
#
loop_
_entity_poly.entity_id
_entity_poly.type
_entity_poly.pdbx_seq_one_letter_code
_entity_poly.pdbx_strand_id
1 'polypeptide(L)'
;MIRGCLILSLPERERVVAATLMATTFKPDLMTNDRLEAGAKGWGSLAIAVLCAANAVAEEILRGIDIKISDAEAPTIPLDDVLEKAIKAAMEAGAAPENAALIAAALCYFAGSGARAGVPMANRKLGAMARIKVGLPRGGGITLVTNKFSNRLTAYPAYKAVYEALLEKKLTKVDGAKLPPFVSGGSPYGHSVLGEDIAFPEIAYNAAKIGTEAMLRAFEGAGITPSPLWAALIGATVALEIVHPDAFLGEEYGPFGTVDSAYMAGKGAMEAAKLPPKLHIRGTDEELDTARVIGDFGLIFKDLPAFTVIGAMALNEIFAGLKEAAMIGGGFSGGPVNPPLGHLCGDAVPAIRLLMKYKGDVHKVAEEIRKYKEESFFDPEMALCAANTIARKAEEVRRGPVTRAMIIAGEPVRDAAIYRRAIKVYEMLKAGKSLEEAAKALDEERKELVEKRGSELFSKMLGKKVEIKFIELRPQARRHDPFTKKYWGFDSYVSYEITIGEKKYKIENLFAKAIPEYVLKGVGREDPDYMWALTIGSVLAQELAYIGHTVINVTVPAAVAACLGMDPKEAAKRAESGAYLTRAIPGAKYRAEEVARLAKQIYERISKVATP
;
A
#
# COMPACT_ATOMS: atom_id res chain seq x y z
N MET A 1 -49.20 -43.24 6.37
CA MET A 1 -48.34 -42.78 7.48
C MET A 1 -46.91 -42.65 6.98
N ILE A 2 -46.51 -41.48 6.49
CA ILE A 2 -45.10 -41.11 6.30
C ILE A 2 -44.85 -39.98 7.30
N ARG A 3 -43.85 -40.21 8.16
CA ARG A 3 -43.49 -39.40 9.33
C ARG A 3 -43.29 -37.94 8.96
N GLY A 4 -43.87 -37.05 9.78
CA GLY A 4 -43.71 -35.62 9.69
C GLY A 4 -42.23 -35.23 9.69
N CYS A 5 -41.82 -34.54 8.63
CA CYS A 5 -40.57 -33.82 8.61
C CYS A 5 -40.74 -32.64 9.57
N LEU A 6 -40.11 -32.70 10.75
CA LEU A 6 -40.01 -31.55 11.66
C LEU A 6 -39.33 -30.41 10.90
N ILE A 7 -40.10 -29.43 10.44
CA ILE A 7 -39.56 -28.15 9.99
C ILE A 7 -39.04 -27.47 11.27
N LEU A 8 -37.73 -27.53 11.51
CA LEU A 8 -37.08 -26.79 12.58
C LEU A 8 -37.26 -25.30 12.30
N SER A 9 -38.19 -24.64 13.00
CA SER A 9 -38.33 -23.19 12.95
C SER A 9 -37.05 -22.55 13.50
N LEU A 10 -36.30 -21.83 12.67
CA LEU A 10 -35.12 -21.10 13.12
C LEU A 10 -35.51 -20.03 14.15
N PRO A 11 -34.83 -19.93 15.31
CA PRO A 11 -35.06 -18.86 16.28
C PRO A 11 -34.96 -17.47 15.62
N GLU A 12 -35.71 -16.48 16.13
CA GLU A 12 -35.71 -15.10 15.62
C GLU A 12 -34.28 -14.56 15.44
N ARG A 13 -33.44 -14.70 16.46
CA ARG A 13 -32.04 -14.29 16.43
C ARG A 13 -31.27 -14.88 15.24
N GLU A 14 -31.39 -16.19 15.00
CA GLU A 14 -30.66 -16.86 13.92
C GLU A 14 -31.14 -16.38 12.54
N ARG A 15 -32.44 -16.11 12.40
CA ARG A 15 -32.99 -15.50 11.17
C ARG A 15 -32.49 -14.09 10.95
N VAL A 16 -32.42 -13.27 12.02
CA VAL A 16 -31.87 -11.90 11.97
C VAL A 16 -30.39 -11.95 11.57
N VAL A 17 -29.59 -12.78 12.24
CA VAL A 17 -28.16 -12.92 11.97
C VAL A 17 -27.91 -13.40 10.54
N ALA A 18 -28.62 -14.42 10.07
CA ALA A 18 -28.50 -14.90 8.69
C ALA A 18 -28.83 -13.81 7.67
N ALA A 19 -29.93 -13.08 7.87
CA ALA A 19 -30.32 -11.98 6.99
C ALA A 19 -29.29 -10.84 6.98
N THR A 20 -28.74 -10.50 8.15
CA THR A 20 -27.68 -9.49 8.28
C THR A 20 -26.39 -9.90 7.59
N LEU A 21 -25.96 -11.15 7.74
CA LEU A 21 -24.77 -11.69 7.07
C LEU A 21 -24.93 -11.60 5.56
N MET A 22 -26.00 -12.17 5.02
CA MET A 22 -26.28 -12.18 3.57
C MET A 22 -26.38 -10.78 2.97
N ALA A 23 -27.04 -9.84 3.67
CA ALA A 23 -27.22 -8.49 3.17
C ALA A 23 -25.91 -7.67 3.19
N THR A 24 -25.10 -7.83 4.25
CA THR A 24 -23.84 -7.09 4.39
C THR A 24 -22.80 -7.54 3.36
N THR A 25 -22.76 -8.83 3.04
CA THR A 25 -21.80 -9.42 2.08
C THR A 25 -22.33 -9.53 0.66
N PHE A 26 -23.53 -9.02 0.37
CA PHE A 26 -24.17 -9.14 -0.95
C PHE A 26 -23.31 -8.55 -2.09
N LYS A 27 -22.63 -7.43 -1.85
CA LYS A 27 -21.63 -6.86 -2.75
C LYS A 27 -20.53 -6.15 -1.97
N PRO A 28 -19.27 -6.12 -2.46
CA PRO A 28 -18.14 -5.52 -1.73
C PRO A 28 -18.39 -4.07 -1.30
N ASP A 29 -19.04 -3.28 -2.17
CA ASP A 29 -19.40 -1.88 -1.92
C ASP A 29 -20.23 -1.62 -0.66
N LEU A 30 -20.96 -2.62 -0.16
CA LEU A 30 -21.80 -2.44 1.03
C LEU A 30 -21.00 -2.52 2.33
N MET A 31 -19.72 -2.92 2.26
CA MET A 31 -18.85 -2.96 3.43
C MET A 31 -17.97 -1.72 3.58
N THR A 32 -17.97 -0.79 2.62
CA THR A 32 -17.01 0.33 2.57
C THR A 32 -17.65 1.66 2.13
N ASN A 33 -17.08 2.78 2.59
CA ASN A 33 -17.38 4.12 2.06
C ASN A 33 -16.60 4.44 0.79
N ASP A 34 -15.55 3.68 0.49
CA ASP A 34 -14.76 3.89 -0.71
C ASP A 34 -15.62 3.61 -1.95
N ARG A 35 -15.36 4.39 -3.00
CA ARG A 35 -16.11 4.34 -4.26
C ARG A 35 -15.50 3.28 -5.17
N LEU A 36 -15.63 2.02 -4.76
CA LEU A 36 -15.01 0.88 -5.44
C LEU A 36 -15.39 0.77 -6.92
N GLU A 37 -16.63 1.06 -7.30
CA GLU A 37 -17.05 1.14 -8.71
C GLU A 37 -16.22 2.15 -9.53
N ALA A 38 -15.94 3.31 -8.96
CA ALA A 38 -15.09 4.31 -9.61
C ALA A 38 -13.63 3.82 -9.68
N GLY A 39 -13.15 3.20 -8.59
CA GLY A 39 -11.82 2.60 -8.53
C GLY A 39 -11.60 1.46 -9.53
N ALA A 40 -12.64 0.68 -9.85
CA ALA A 40 -12.60 -0.38 -10.86
C ALA A 40 -12.42 0.16 -12.30
N LYS A 41 -12.56 1.48 -12.48
CA LYS A 41 -12.27 2.22 -13.71
C LYS A 41 -11.10 3.20 -13.55
N GLY A 42 -10.24 2.99 -12.56
CA GLY A 42 -9.00 3.74 -12.38
C GLY A 42 -9.15 5.16 -11.82
N TRP A 43 -10.36 5.58 -11.43
CA TRP A 43 -10.59 6.93 -10.92
C TRP A 43 -10.01 7.08 -9.50
N GLY A 44 -8.92 7.83 -9.40
CA GLY A 44 -8.31 8.23 -8.12
C GLY A 44 -7.52 7.13 -7.40
N SER A 45 -7.46 5.91 -7.94
CA SER A 45 -6.70 4.79 -7.39
C SER A 45 -6.43 3.73 -8.47
N LEU A 46 -5.34 2.97 -8.31
CA LEU A 46 -4.98 1.83 -9.16
C LEU A 46 -4.79 0.53 -8.37
N ALA A 47 -5.27 0.44 -7.12
CA ALA A 47 -5.12 -0.79 -6.31
C ALA A 47 -5.74 -2.03 -7.01
N ILE A 48 -6.91 -1.87 -7.62
CA ILE A 48 -7.57 -2.94 -8.39
C ILE A 48 -6.74 -3.31 -9.63
N ALA A 49 -6.15 -2.33 -10.31
CA ALA A 49 -5.28 -2.58 -11.46
C ALA A 49 -4.02 -3.36 -11.08
N VAL A 50 -3.41 -3.06 -9.92
CA VAL A 50 -2.28 -3.82 -9.38
C VAL A 50 -2.69 -5.28 -9.13
N LEU A 51 -3.84 -5.52 -8.49
CA LEU A 51 -4.31 -6.88 -8.23
C LEU A 51 -4.65 -7.66 -9.52
N CYS A 52 -5.24 -6.99 -10.52
CA CYS A 52 -5.54 -7.59 -11.81
C CYS A 52 -4.26 -7.98 -12.58
N ALA A 53 -3.26 -7.09 -12.59
CA ALA A 53 -1.95 -7.39 -13.17
C ALA A 53 -1.22 -8.51 -12.41
N ALA A 54 -1.30 -8.51 -11.07
CA ALA A 54 -0.71 -9.55 -10.24
C ALA A 54 -1.33 -10.93 -10.51
N ASN A 55 -2.65 -10.99 -10.69
CA ASN A 55 -3.36 -12.19 -11.13
C ASN A 55 -2.82 -12.71 -12.48
N ALA A 56 -2.66 -11.83 -13.47
CA ALA A 56 -2.14 -12.20 -14.78
C ALA A 56 -0.69 -12.72 -14.72
N VAL A 57 0.19 -12.04 -13.98
CA VAL A 57 1.58 -12.48 -13.80
C VAL A 57 1.64 -13.85 -13.11
N ALA A 58 0.92 -14.01 -12.00
CA ALA A 58 0.91 -15.26 -11.25
C ALA A 58 0.36 -16.44 -12.07
N GLU A 59 -0.69 -16.22 -12.87
CA GLU A 59 -1.28 -17.27 -13.70
C GLU A 59 -0.28 -17.81 -14.74
N GLU A 60 0.49 -16.94 -15.38
CA GLU A 60 1.49 -17.36 -16.38
C GLU A 60 2.67 -18.09 -15.73
N ILE A 61 3.14 -17.63 -14.57
CA ILE A 61 4.19 -18.33 -13.82
C ILE A 61 3.73 -19.74 -13.41
N LEU A 62 2.49 -19.88 -12.94
CA LEU A 62 1.92 -21.18 -12.55
C LEU A 62 1.69 -22.13 -13.74
N ARG A 63 1.61 -21.60 -14.97
CA ARG A 63 1.61 -22.40 -16.20
C ARG A 63 3.01 -22.87 -16.61
N GLY A 64 4.06 -22.46 -15.89
CA GLY A 64 5.44 -22.84 -16.15
C GLY A 64 6.15 -21.94 -17.15
N ILE A 65 5.63 -20.73 -17.42
CA ILE A 65 6.30 -19.76 -18.28
C ILE A 65 7.55 -19.23 -17.57
N ASP A 66 8.71 -19.27 -18.25
CA ASP A 66 9.93 -18.64 -17.76
C ASP A 66 9.87 -17.13 -17.97
N ILE A 67 9.84 -16.39 -16.86
CA ILE A 67 9.76 -14.93 -16.86
C ILE A 67 11.12 -14.25 -16.84
N LYS A 68 12.23 -15.01 -16.83
CA LYS A 68 13.57 -14.43 -16.85
C LYS A 68 13.78 -13.65 -18.13
N ILE A 69 14.30 -12.44 -17.97
CA ILE A 69 14.80 -11.67 -19.10
C ILE A 69 16.09 -12.33 -19.62
N SER A 70 16.20 -12.47 -20.94
CA SER A 70 17.34 -13.12 -21.60
C SER A 70 17.79 -12.33 -22.82
N ASP A 71 19.04 -12.58 -23.21
CA ASP A 71 19.72 -12.04 -24.38
C ASP A 71 19.46 -12.87 -25.65
N ALA A 72 18.43 -13.73 -25.62
CA ALA A 72 18.08 -14.62 -26.70
C ALA A 72 17.95 -13.87 -28.04
N GLU A 73 18.57 -14.43 -29.08
CA GLU A 73 18.48 -13.99 -30.47
C GLU A 73 17.09 -14.35 -31.06
N ALA A 74 16.06 -13.68 -30.56
CA ALA A 74 14.68 -13.89 -30.95
C ALA A 74 13.94 -12.54 -31.00
N PRO A 75 12.90 -12.37 -31.84
CA PRO A 75 12.11 -11.15 -31.85
C PRO A 75 11.29 -10.96 -30.56
N THR A 76 10.89 -12.06 -29.92
CA THR A 76 10.13 -12.09 -28.66
C THR A 76 10.68 -13.17 -27.73
N ILE A 77 10.53 -12.96 -26.42
CA ILE A 77 10.81 -13.96 -25.37
C ILE A 77 9.55 -14.22 -24.54
N PRO A 78 9.44 -15.29 -23.76
CA PRO A 78 8.19 -15.59 -23.04
C PRO A 78 7.73 -14.46 -22.10
N LEU A 79 8.66 -13.69 -21.52
CA LEU A 79 8.37 -12.50 -20.72
C LEU A 79 7.58 -11.43 -21.50
N ASP A 80 7.71 -11.34 -22.83
CA ASP A 80 6.93 -10.43 -23.67
C ASP A 80 5.42 -10.68 -23.54
N ASP A 81 5.01 -11.95 -23.54
CA ASP A 81 3.61 -12.35 -23.44
C ASP A 81 3.06 -12.10 -22.04
N VAL A 82 3.88 -12.35 -21.00
CA VAL A 82 3.52 -12.09 -19.61
C VAL A 82 3.30 -10.59 -19.37
N LEU A 83 4.21 -9.75 -19.87
CA LEU A 83 4.07 -8.30 -19.80
C LEU A 83 2.81 -7.82 -20.51
N GLU A 84 2.53 -8.31 -21.73
CA GLU A 84 1.35 -7.90 -22.49
C GLU A 84 0.05 -8.24 -21.75
N LYS A 85 -0.04 -9.45 -21.20
CA LYS A 85 -1.20 -9.89 -20.41
C LYS A 85 -1.37 -9.08 -19.13
N ALA A 86 -0.27 -8.77 -18.42
CA ALA A 86 -0.30 -7.98 -17.20
C ALA A 86 -0.69 -6.52 -17.45
N ILE A 87 -0.16 -5.90 -18.52
CA ILE A 87 -0.52 -4.56 -18.99
C ILE A 87 -2.00 -4.51 -19.33
N LYS A 88 -2.49 -5.45 -20.13
CA LYS A 88 -3.89 -5.54 -20.51
C LYS A 88 -4.80 -5.66 -19.28
N ALA A 89 -4.42 -6.50 -18.31
CA ALA A 89 -5.17 -6.67 -17.06
C ALA A 89 -5.25 -5.37 -16.23
N ALA A 90 -4.16 -4.60 -16.16
CA ALA A 90 -4.17 -3.30 -15.49
C ALA A 90 -5.06 -2.28 -16.24
N MET A 91 -5.02 -2.27 -17.58
CA MET A 91 -5.84 -1.38 -18.42
C MET A 91 -7.33 -1.73 -18.35
N GLU A 92 -7.69 -3.03 -18.25
CA GLU A 92 -9.07 -3.49 -18.02
C GLU A 92 -9.67 -2.90 -16.72
N ALA A 93 -8.82 -2.66 -15.71
CA ALA A 93 -9.16 -1.99 -14.45
C ALA A 93 -9.03 -0.45 -14.49
N GLY A 94 -8.83 0.13 -15.67
CA GLY A 94 -8.79 1.58 -15.89
C GLY A 94 -7.43 2.25 -15.68
N ALA A 95 -6.33 1.49 -15.59
CA ALA A 95 -5.00 2.10 -15.62
C ALA A 95 -4.72 2.71 -16.99
N ALA A 96 -4.27 3.97 -17.01
CA ALA A 96 -3.70 4.56 -18.22
C ALA A 96 -2.43 3.80 -18.66
N PRO A 97 -2.09 3.79 -19.97
CA PRO A 97 -1.04 2.93 -20.51
C PRO A 97 0.31 3.03 -19.79
N GLU A 98 0.73 4.24 -19.40
CA GLU A 98 1.97 4.49 -18.67
C GLU A 98 1.99 3.92 -17.26
N ASN A 99 0.84 3.93 -16.58
CA ASN A 99 0.72 3.35 -15.24
C ASN A 99 0.59 1.82 -15.34
N ALA A 100 -0.09 1.29 -16.37
CA ALA A 100 -0.20 -0.14 -16.62
C ALA A 100 1.17 -0.77 -16.91
N ALA A 101 1.98 -0.12 -17.75
CA ALA A 101 3.36 -0.54 -18.02
C ALA A 101 4.22 -0.55 -16.75
N LEU A 102 4.09 0.47 -15.89
CA LEU A 102 4.83 0.57 -14.63
C LEU A 102 4.46 -0.57 -13.67
N ILE A 103 3.16 -0.78 -13.48
CA ILE A 103 2.62 -1.84 -12.62
C ILE A 103 3.09 -3.21 -13.10
N ALA A 104 2.97 -3.49 -14.40
CA ALA A 104 3.38 -4.77 -14.98
C ALA A 104 4.89 -5.01 -14.84
N ALA A 105 5.73 -4.01 -15.15
CA ALA A 105 7.17 -4.11 -15.00
C ALA A 105 7.57 -4.34 -13.53
N ALA A 106 7.00 -3.58 -12.59
CA ALA A 106 7.29 -3.74 -11.17
C ALA A 106 6.90 -5.13 -10.64
N LEU A 107 5.73 -5.64 -11.02
CA LEU A 107 5.27 -6.97 -10.60
C LEU A 107 6.09 -8.09 -11.24
N CYS A 108 6.48 -7.99 -12.52
CA CYS A 108 7.36 -8.98 -13.15
C CYS A 108 8.75 -8.97 -12.51
N TYR A 109 9.29 -7.79 -12.19
CA TYR A 109 10.55 -7.65 -11.48
C TYR A 109 10.52 -8.39 -10.14
N PHE A 110 9.53 -8.06 -9.30
CA PHE A 110 9.38 -8.73 -8.00
C PHE A 110 9.01 -10.21 -8.13
N ALA A 111 8.40 -10.64 -9.23
CA ALA A 111 8.19 -12.06 -9.51
C ALA A 111 9.47 -12.80 -9.87
N GLY A 112 10.56 -12.11 -10.20
CA GLY A 112 11.88 -12.68 -10.46
C GLY A 112 12.35 -12.57 -11.91
N SER A 113 11.79 -11.66 -12.73
CA SER A 113 12.20 -11.51 -14.13
C SER A 113 13.62 -10.97 -14.31
N GLY A 114 14.11 -10.19 -13.32
CA GLY A 114 15.26 -9.28 -13.52
C GLY A 114 14.87 -8.02 -14.29
N ALA A 115 15.74 -7.00 -14.28
CA ALA A 115 15.48 -5.73 -14.97
C ALA A 115 16.08 -5.65 -16.38
N ARG A 116 17.04 -6.52 -16.71
CA ARG A 116 17.75 -6.56 -18.00
C ARG A 116 18.49 -7.88 -18.25
N ALA A 117 18.86 -8.14 -19.50
CA ALA A 117 19.57 -9.36 -19.90
C ALA A 117 21.12 -9.25 -19.95
N GLY A 118 21.70 -8.10 -20.33
CA GLY A 118 23.16 -7.96 -20.56
C GLY A 118 23.55 -7.84 -22.05
N VAL A 119 24.86 -7.78 -22.34
CA VAL A 119 25.57 -7.41 -23.63
C VAL A 119 25.35 -8.43 -24.79
N PRO A 120 25.44 -8.10 -26.11
CA PRO A 120 25.41 -6.82 -26.86
C PRO A 120 24.10 -6.64 -27.69
N MET A 121 24.11 -5.86 -28.79
CA MET A 121 22.99 -5.40 -29.66
C MET A 121 21.60 -6.04 -29.41
N ALA A 122 20.61 -5.18 -29.11
CA ALA A 122 19.24 -5.52 -28.68
C ALA A 122 19.09 -5.94 -27.20
N ASN A 123 19.96 -5.44 -26.31
CA ASN A 123 19.84 -5.61 -24.85
C ASN A 123 18.42 -5.25 -24.35
N ARG A 124 17.69 -6.27 -23.89
CA ARG A 124 16.34 -6.13 -23.36
C ARG A 124 16.39 -5.50 -21.98
N LYS A 125 15.56 -4.49 -21.77
CA LYS A 125 15.34 -3.81 -20.49
C LYS A 125 13.86 -3.84 -20.17
N LEU A 126 13.52 -4.28 -18.97
CA LEU A 126 12.13 -4.54 -18.57
C LEU A 126 11.24 -3.30 -18.75
N GLY A 127 11.74 -2.12 -18.35
CA GLY A 127 11.05 -0.84 -18.55
C GLY A 127 10.82 -0.51 -20.03
N ALA A 128 11.82 -0.73 -20.88
CA ALA A 128 11.70 -0.50 -22.32
C ALA A 128 10.71 -1.47 -22.98
N MET A 129 10.76 -2.75 -22.62
CA MET A 129 9.81 -3.77 -23.11
C MET A 129 8.37 -3.38 -22.76
N ALA A 130 8.12 -3.02 -21.49
CA ALA A 130 6.80 -2.58 -21.05
C ALA A 130 6.34 -1.31 -21.79
N ARG A 131 7.22 -0.31 -21.93
CA ARG A 131 6.93 0.96 -22.63
C ARG A 131 6.53 0.73 -24.09
N ILE A 132 7.30 -0.08 -24.81
CA ILE A 132 7.09 -0.32 -26.25
C ILE A 132 5.75 -1.00 -26.49
N LYS A 133 5.35 -1.96 -25.63
CA LYS A 133 4.06 -2.67 -25.73
C LYS A 133 2.85 -1.76 -25.61
N VAL A 134 2.97 -0.64 -24.91
CA VAL A 134 1.90 0.36 -24.79
C VAL A 134 2.04 1.54 -25.76
N GLY A 135 3.01 1.49 -26.67
CA GLY A 135 3.22 2.53 -27.69
C GLY A 135 3.66 3.88 -27.13
N LEU A 136 4.29 3.91 -25.95
CA LEU A 136 4.70 5.17 -25.32
C LEU A 136 6.03 5.68 -25.88
N PRO A 137 6.17 7.01 -26.11
CA PRO A 137 7.44 7.59 -26.50
C PRO A 137 8.46 7.41 -25.38
N ARG A 138 9.75 7.36 -25.74
CA ARG A 138 10.81 7.45 -24.74
C ARG A 138 10.80 8.87 -24.17
N GLY A 139 10.62 9.01 -22.86
CA GLY A 139 10.89 10.26 -22.15
C GLY A 139 12.26 10.23 -21.46
N GLY A 140 12.51 11.22 -20.60
CA GLY A 140 13.62 11.20 -19.64
C GLY A 140 13.12 11.21 -18.20
N GLY A 141 13.92 10.74 -17.26
CA GLY A 141 13.61 10.67 -15.82
C GLY A 141 13.24 12.02 -15.20
N ILE A 142 13.48 13.14 -15.88
CA ILE A 142 13.10 14.49 -15.45
C ILE A 142 11.59 14.64 -15.30
N THR A 143 10.80 13.83 -16.01
CA THR A 143 9.33 13.83 -15.90
C THR A 143 8.82 12.99 -14.73
N LEU A 144 9.70 12.32 -13.99
CA LEU A 144 9.29 11.52 -12.83
C LEU A 144 8.74 12.42 -11.73
N VAL A 145 7.75 11.87 -11.04
CA VAL A 145 7.10 12.49 -9.89
C VAL A 145 7.03 11.48 -8.75
N THR A 146 7.11 11.98 -7.53
CA THR A 146 6.81 11.17 -6.35
C THR A 146 5.31 10.90 -6.28
N ASN A 147 4.90 9.91 -5.46
CA ASN A 147 3.51 9.85 -4.99
C ASN A 147 3.18 11.09 -4.11
N LYS A 148 1.89 11.21 -3.76
CA LYS A 148 1.39 12.31 -2.92
C LYS A 148 1.60 12.00 -1.43
N PHE A 149 2.39 12.83 -0.75
CA PHE A 149 2.62 12.79 0.71
C PHE A 149 2.07 14.07 1.39
N SER A 150 0.87 14.51 0.99
CA SER A 150 0.32 15.88 1.14
C SER A 150 0.74 16.83 0.01
N ASN A 151 2.04 16.98 -0.22
CA ASN A 151 2.60 17.61 -1.42
C ASN A 151 3.22 16.55 -2.34
N ARG A 152 3.55 16.92 -3.59
CA ARG A 152 4.29 16.06 -4.54
C ARG A 152 5.56 16.78 -4.97
N LEU A 153 6.60 16.01 -5.29
CA LEU A 153 7.84 16.53 -5.86
C LEU A 153 8.04 15.97 -7.27
N THR A 154 8.72 16.73 -8.11
CA THR A 154 9.28 16.25 -9.38
C THR A 154 10.73 15.80 -9.16
N ALA A 155 11.32 15.11 -10.13
CA ALA A 155 12.74 14.72 -10.09
C ALA A 155 13.72 15.90 -10.24
N TYR A 156 13.25 17.12 -10.52
CA TYR A 156 14.10 18.27 -10.85
C TYR A 156 15.21 18.58 -9.82
N PRO A 157 14.99 18.49 -8.48
CA PRO A 157 16.05 18.71 -7.51
C PRO A 157 17.25 17.78 -7.70
N ALA A 158 17.01 16.51 -8.03
CA ALA A 158 18.08 15.55 -8.35
C ALA A 158 18.82 15.95 -9.62
N TYR A 159 18.11 16.28 -10.70
CA TYR A 159 18.72 16.74 -11.95
C TYR A 159 19.59 17.95 -11.75
N LYS A 160 19.08 18.98 -11.08
CA LYS A 160 19.83 20.21 -10.82
C LYS A 160 21.15 19.90 -10.10
N ALA A 161 21.08 19.16 -8.99
CA ALA A 161 22.26 18.85 -8.19
C ALA A 161 23.29 17.99 -8.95
N VAL A 162 22.83 16.97 -9.69
CA VAL A 162 23.72 16.10 -10.47
C VAL A 162 24.38 16.85 -11.62
N TYR A 163 23.64 17.67 -12.36
CA TYR A 163 24.19 18.43 -13.48
C TYR A 163 25.12 19.57 -13.03
N GLU A 164 24.86 20.20 -11.89
CA GLU A 164 25.81 21.12 -11.26
C GLU A 164 27.13 20.41 -10.93
N ALA A 165 27.07 19.25 -10.29
CA ALA A 165 28.26 18.45 -10.00
C ALA A 165 28.99 17.94 -11.26
N LEU A 166 28.24 17.64 -12.33
CA LEU A 166 28.78 17.24 -13.62
C LEU A 166 29.59 18.39 -14.26
N LEU A 167 29.01 19.60 -14.31
CA LEU A 167 29.67 20.80 -14.85
C LEU A 167 30.91 21.19 -14.03
N GLU A 168 30.87 20.98 -12.72
CA GLU A 168 31.99 21.20 -11.81
C GLU A 168 33.05 20.08 -11.86
N LYS A 169 32.86 19.05 -12.71
CA LYS A 169 33.75 17.87 -12.84
C LYS A 169 33.96 17.12 -11.52
N LYS A 170 32.91 16.99 -10.70
CA LYS A 170 32.95 16.35 -9.38
C LYS A 170 32.43 14.92 -9.34
N LEU A 171 31.81 14.44 -10.41
CA LEU A 171 31.24 13.08 -10.45
C LEU A 171 32.29 11.99 -10.64
N THR A 172 33.42 12.31 -11.27
CA THR A 172 34.58 11.42 -11.42
C THR A 172 35.87 12.23 -11.47
N LYS A 173 36.98 11.61 -11.11
CA LYS A 173 38.32 12.18 -11.29
C LYS A 173 38.78 12.23 -12.76
N VAL A 174 38.10 11.54 -13.67
CA VAL A 174 38.42 11.55 -15.11
C VAL A 174 38.00 12.87 -15.74
N ASP A 175 38.97 13.68 -16.16
CA ASP A 175 38.71 14.93 -16.87
C ASP A 175 38.58 14.69 -18.37
N GLY A 176 37.35 14.78 -18.89
CA GLY A 176 37.04 14.65 -20.31
C GLY A 176 37.82 15.60 -21.23
N ALA A 177 38.28 16.76 -20.72
CA ALA A 177 39.07 17.71 -21.50
C ALA A 177 40.52 17.23 -21.78
N LYS A 178 40.97 16.20 -21.07
CA LYS A 178 42.31 15.62 -21.23
C LYS A 178 42.32 14.35 -22.08
N LEU A 179 41.15 13.89 -22.53
CA LEU A 179 41.03 12.68 -23.34
C LEU A 179 41.58 12.93 -24.75
N PRO A 180 42.52 12.10 -25.25
CA PRO A 180 42.90 12.11 -26.64
C PRO A 180 41.69 11.83 -27.56
N PRO A 181 41.71 12.32 -28.82
CA PRO A 181 40.71 11.93 -29.82
C PRO A 181 40.58 10.40 -29.91
N PHE A 182 39.35 9.92 -30.13
CA PHE A 182 38.99 8.50 -30.27
C PHE A 182 39.13 7.61 -29.02
N VAL A 183 39.49 8.17 -27.86
CA VAL A 183 39.43 7.42 -26.60
C VAL A 183 37.98 7.28 -26.15
N SER A 184 37.23 8.38 -26.07
CA SER A 184 35.81 8.36 -25.75
C SER A 184 34.96 7.81 -26.91
N GLY A 185 33.88 7.11 -26.59
CA GLY A 185 32.94 6.54 -27.57
C GLY A 185 33.31 5.16 -28.12
N GLY A 186 34.43 4.57 -27.68
CA GLY A 186 34.85 3.23 -28.07
C GLY A 186 35.34 2.38 -26.89
N SER A 187 35.78 1.16 -27.19
CA SER A 187 36.33 0.23 -26.19
C SER A 187 37.52 0.75 -25.37
N PRO A 188 38.41 1.65 -25.87
CA PRO A 188 39.51 2.17 -25.05
C PRO A 188 39.06 2.93 -23.80
N TYR A 189 37.86 3.52 -23.82
CA TYR A 189 37.21 4.06 -22.63
C TYR A 189 36.25 3.03 -22.03
N GLY A 190 35.38 2.44 -22.84
CA GLY A 190 34.21 1.68 -22.37
C GLY A 190 34.51 0.30 -21.76
N HIS A 191 35.57 -0.38 -22.17
CA HIS A 191 35.93 -1.73 -21.70
C HIS A 191 37.37 -1.78 -21.19
N SER A 192 37.74 -0.74 -20.44
CA SER A 192 39.09 -0.56 -19.90
C SER A 192 39.02 -0.02 -18.48
N VAL A 193 40.18 0.00 -17.82
CA VAL A 193 40.37 0.60 -16.49
C VAL A 193 39.80 2.02 -16.41
N LEU A 194 39.92 2.81 -17.48
CA LEU A 194 39.43 4.19 -17.47
C LEU A 194 37.91 4.27 -17.29
N GLY A 195 37.15 3.37 -17.91
CA GLY A 195 35.70 3.32 -17.83
C GLY A 195 35.19 2.40 -16.72
N GLU A 196 35.42 1.09 -16.85
CA GLU A 196 34.81 0.05 -16.01
C GLU A 196 35.34 0.05 -14.57
N ASP A 197 36.56 0.51 -14.35
CA ASP A 197 37.18 0.51 -13.01
C ASP A 197 37.20 1.92 -12.37
N ILE A 198 37.14 2.98 -13.17
CA ILE A 198 37.27 4.36 -12.68
C ILE A 198 36.01 5.19 -12.95
N ALA A 199 35.75 5.54 -14.21
CA ALA A 199 34.76 6.59 -14.51
C ALA A 199 33.33 6.13 -14.25
N PHE A 200 32.94 4.96 -14.75
CA PHE A 200 31.57 4.44 -14.59
C PHE A 200 31.19 4.16 -13.13
N PRO A 201 32.00 3.47 -12.30
CA PRO A 201 31.67 3.28 -10.89
C PRO A 201 31.56 4.62 -10.14
N GLU A 202 32.50 5.55 -10.34
CA GLU A 202 32.50 6.86 -9.69
C GLU A 202 31.28 7.69 -10.11
N ILE A 203 31.01 7.82 -11.40
CA ILE A 203 29.85 8.59 -11.91
C ILE A 203 28.55 7.99 -11.38
N ALA A 204 28.38 6.67 -11.49
CA ALA A 204 27.16 6.00 -11.06
C ALA A 204 26.87 6.24 -9.58
N TYR A 205 27.87 6.00 -8.73
CA TYR A 205 27.75 6.14 -7.28
C TYR A 205 27.56 7.60 -6.86
N ASN A 206 28.44 8.51 -7.32
CA ASN A 206 28.43 9.90 -6.89
C ASN A 206 27.18 10.66 -7.37
N ALA A 207 26.76 10.44 -8.62
CA ALA A 207 25.56 11.07 -9.15
C ALA A 207 24.31 10.60 -8.39
N ALA A 208 24.18 9.30 -8.13
CA ALA A 208 23.03 8.77 -7.40
C ALA A 208 22.98 9.30 -5.96
N LYS A 209 24.12 9.31 -5.27
CA LYS A 209 24.25 9.87 -3.92
C LYS A 209 23.80 11.33 -3.86
N ILE A 210 24.37 12.19 -4.72
CA ILE A 210 24.05 13.62 -4.78
C ILE A 210 22.58 13.85 -5.13
N GLY A 211 22.06 13.11 -6.12
CA GLY A 211 20.66 13.21 -6.53
C GLY A 211 19.69 12.83 -5.42
N THR A 212 19.98 11.76 -4.68
CA THR A 212 19.19 11.31 -3.54
C THR A 212 19.23 12.33 -2.38
N GLU A 213 20.40 12.84 -2.02
CA GLU A 213 20.53 13.89 -0.98
C GLU A 213 19.77 15.18 -1.35
N ALA A 214 19.75 15.54 -2.62
CA ALA A 214 18.97 16.68 -3.12
C ALA A 214 17.46 16.44 -2.99
N MET A 215 16.99 15.23 -3.31
CA MET A 215 15.57 14.87 -3.13
C MET A 215 15.14 14.85 -1.67
N LEU A 216 15.96 14.31 -0.76
CA LEU A 216 15.67 14.33 0.67
C LEU A 216 15.47 15.76 1.19
N ARG A 217 16.37 16.69 0.83
CA ARG A 217 16.24 18.12 1.16
C ARG A 217 15.02 18.77 0.52
N ALA A 218 14.64 18.35 -0.68
CA ALA A 218 13.43 18.84 -1.33
C ALA A 218 12.15 18.42 -0.60
N PHE A 219 12.11 17.21 -0.01
CA PHE A 219 11.01 16.80 0.86
C PHE A 219 10.89 17.69 2.09
N GLU A 220 12.01 17.94 2.78
CA GLU A 220 12.07 18.83 3.95
C GLU A 220 11.57 20.23 3.60
N GLY A 221 12.07 20.79 2.48
CA GLY A 221 11.65 22.10 1.99
C GLY A 221 10.17 22.18 1.59
N ALA A 222 9.55 21.06 1.23
CA ALA A 222 8.13 20.96 0.94
C ALA A 222 7.25 20.72 2.19
N GLY A 223 7.84 20.69 3.38
CA GLY A 223 7.13 20.42 4.64
C GLY A 223 6.63 18.98 4.76
N ILE A 224 7.32 18.03 4.11
CA ILE A 224 6.98 16.60 4.13
C ILE A 224 8.12 15.86 4.82
N THR A 225 7.79 14.84 5.64
CA THR A 225 8.78 13.85 6.07
C THR A 225 9.46 13.23 4.84
N PRO A 226 10.79 13.26 4.73
CA PRO A 226 11.49 12.68 3.59
C PRO A 226 11.13 11.21 3.39
N SER A 227 10.89 10.82 2.12
CA SER A 227 10.73 9.41 1.74
C SER A 227 12.08 8.88 1.21
N PRO A 228 12.79 8.03 1.99
CA PRO A 228 14.06 7.44 1.58
C PRO A 228 13.96 6.69 0.26
N LEU A 229 12.92 5.87 0.10
CA LEU A 229 12.68 5.07 -1.10
C LEU A 229 12.57 5.94 -2.35
N TRP A 230 11.69 6.96 -2.37
CA TRP A 230 11.51 7.79 -3.56
C TRP A 230 12.74 8.63 -3.90
N ALA A 231 13.43 9.15 -2.88
CA ALA A 231 14.68 9.87 -3.09
C ALA A 231 15.76 8.96 -3.70
N ALA A 232 15.86 7.70 -3.24
CA ALA A 232 16.80 6.71 -3.75
C ALA A 232 16.48 6.31 -5.20
N LEU A 233 15.22 5.96 -5.48
CA LEU A 233 14.76 5.58 -6.82
C LEU A 233 15.00 6.67 -7.85
N ILE A 234 14.67 7.93 -7.52
CA ILE A 234 14.90 9.08 -8.41
C ILE A 234 16.40 9.32 -8.59
N GLY A 235 17.18 9.36 -7.51
CA GLY A 235 18.63 9.59 -7.59
C GLY A 235 19.33 8.56 -8.48
N ALA A 236 19.03 7.28 -8.30
CA ALA A 236 19.56 6.21 -9.15
C ALA A 236 19.11 6.34 -10.61
N THR A 237 17.85 6.73 -10.86
CA THR A 237 17.36 6.96 -12.23
C THR A 237 18.15 8.06 -12.94
N VAL A 238 18.37 9.21 -12.28
CA VAL A 238 19.12 10.35 -12.85
C VAL A 238 20.56 9.95 -13.15
N ALA A 239 21.21 9.21 -12.23
CA ALA A 239 22.56 8.70 -12.46
C ALA A 239 22.64 7.79 -13.70
N LEU A 240 21.64 6.93 -13.89
CA LEU A 240 21.60 5.96 -14.99
C LEU A 240 21.23 6.55 -16.35
N GLU A 241 20.86 7.83 -16.42
CA GLU A 241 20.73 8.55 -17.69
C GLU A 241 22.07 9.03 -18.24
N ILE A 242 23.06 9.28 -17.37
CA ILE A 242 24.34 9.86 -17.76
C ILE A 242 25.46 8.82 -17.88
N VAL A 243 25.45 7.76 -17.05
CA VAL A 243 26.47 6.71 -17.06
C VAL A 243 26.11 5.58 -18.02
N HIS A 244 27.12 4.86 -18.54
CA HIS A 244 26.86 3.61 -19.25
C HIS A 244 26.23 2.60 -18.28
N PRO A 245 24.93 2.25 -18.42
CA PRO A 245 24.26 1.42 -17.43
C PRO A 245 24.74 -0.02 -17.42
N ASP A 246 25.23 -0.52 -18.56
CA ASP A 246 25.52 -1.94 -18.83
C ASP A 246 26.98 -2.32 -18.68
N ALA A 247 27.82 -1.40 -18.18
CA ALA A 247 29.22 -1.68 -17.88
C ALA A 247 29.32 -2.71 -16.75
N PHE A 248 30.06 -3.78 -17.00
CA PHE A 248 30.50 -4.70 -15.96
C PHE A 248 31.73 -4.10 -15.31
N LEU A 249 31.69 -3.92 -14.00
CA LEU A 249 32.74 -3.21 -13.30
C LEU A 249 33.90 -4.15 -12.95
N GLY A 250 35.08 -3.58 -12.74
CA GLY A 250 36.28 -4.32 -12.37
C GLY A 250 36.12 -5.19 -11.13
N GLU A 251 36.97 -6.22 -11.03
CA GLU A 251 36.92 -7.22 -9.97
C GLU A 251 37.10 -6.66 -8.55
N GLU A 252 37.63 -5.44 -8.43
CA GLU A 252 37.72 -4.71 -7.16
C GLU A 252 36.34 -4.42 -6.54
N TYR A 253 35.29 -4.34 -7.36
CA TYR A 253 33.91 -4.10 -6.91
C TYR A 253 33.14 -5.40 -6.63
N GLY A 254 33.54 -6.50 -7.25
CA GLY A 254 32.97 -7.83 -7.11
C GLY A 254 33.28 -8.73 -8.31
N PRO A 255 32.93 -10.03 -8.27
CA PRO A 255 33.20 -10.95 -9.37
C PRO A 255 32.68 -10.41 -10.72
N PHE A 256 33.45 -10.61 -11.79
CA PHE A 256 33.06 -10.17 -13.13
C PHE A 256 31.65 -10.65 -13.49
N GLY A 257 30.84 -9.76 -14.07
CA GLY A 257 29.45 -10.05 -14.43
C GLY A 257 28.43 -9.91 -13.29
N THR A 258 28.86 -9.68 -12.04
CA THR A 258 27.96 -9.60 -10.88
C THR A 258 27.68 -8.18 -10.39
N VAL A 259 28.62 -7.25 -10.65
CA VAL A 259 28.51 -5.84 -10.30
C VAL A 259 28.55 -4.99 -11.56
N ASP A 260 27.64 -4.04 -11.63
CA ASP A 260 27.46 -3.17 -12.78
C ASP A 260 27.17 -1.72 -12.34
N SER A 261 27.15 -0.79 -13.29
CA SER A 261 26.85 0.61 -12.98
C SER A 261 25.46 0.82 -12.37
N ALA A 262 24.48 -0.03 -12.67
CA ALA A 262 23.15 0.06 -12.04
C ALA A 262 23.21 -0.27 -10.55
N TYR A 263 23.94 -1.33 -10.17
CA TYR A 263 24.21 -1.66 -8.79
C TYR A 263 24.95 -0.54 -8.07
N MET A 264 25.97 0.07 -8.70
CA MET A 264 26.71 1.17 -8.07
C MET A 264 25.87 2.43 -7.90
N ALA A 265 24.99 2.76 -8.87
CA ALA A 265 24.00 3.82 -8.71
C ALA A 265 23.04 3.50 -7.55
N GLY A 266 22.54 2.26 -7.49
CA GLY A 266 21.70 1.81 -6.39
C GLY A 266 22.38 1.88 -5.03
N LYS A 267 23.68 1.53 -4.95
CA LYS A 267 24.49 1.61 -3.73
C LYS A 267 24.65 3.06 -3.26
N GLY A 268 25.01 3.99 -4.17
CA GLY A 268 25.14 5.42 -3.84
C GLY A 268 23.82 6.02 -3.33
N ALA A 269 22.71 5.68 -3.98
CA ALA A 269 21.37 6.08 -3.55
C ALA A 269 20.96 5.46 -2.21
N MET A 270 21.21 4.17 -2.01
CA MET A 270 20.91 3.43 -0.77
C MET A 270 21.63 4.05 0.43
N GLU A 271 22.93 4.32 0.31
CA GLU A 271 23.72 4.92 1.38
C GLU A 271 23.27 6.34 1.71
N ALA A 272 22.99 7.16 0.69
CA ALA A 272 22.45 8.51 0.86
C ALA A 272 21.09 8.53 1.57
N ALA A 273 20.20 7.61 1.19
CA ALA A 273 18.88 7.46 1.79
C ALA A 273 18.87 6.72 3.13
N LYS A 274 20.03 6.18 3.57
CA LYS A 274 20.14 5.35 4.77
C LYS A 274 19.18 4.15 4.74
N LEU A 275 18.98 3.58 3.56
CA LEU A 275 18.19 2.37 3.39
C LEU A 275 18.96 1.16 3.95
N PRO A 276 18.27 0.15 4.51
CA PRO A 276 18.93 -1.07 4.98
C PRO A 276 19.60 -1.79 3.79
N PRO A 277 20.69 -2.53 4.01
CA PRO A 277 21.38 -3.25 2.93
C PRO A 277 20.56 -4.40 2.33
N LYS A 278 19.59 -4.92 3.09
CA LYS A 278 18.66 -5.97 2.67
C LYS A 278 17.22 -5.54 2.91
N LEU A 279 16.35 -5.97 1.99
CA LEU A 279 14.90 -5.86 2.09
C LEU A 279 14.31 -7.26 2.09
N HIS A 280 13.16 -7.45 2.74
CA HIS A 280 12.54 -8.76 2.84
C HIS A 280 11.12 -8.76 2.30
N ILE A 281 10.80 -9.71 1.43
CA ILE A 281 9.43 -9.91 0.96
C ILE A 281 8.59 -10.49 2.10
N ARG A 282 7.57 -9.74 2.52
CA ARG A 282 6.66 -10.13 3.60
C ARG A 282 6.03 -11.50 3.33
N GLY A 283 5.92 -12.32 4.37
CA GLY A 283 5.37 -13.69 4.30
C GLY A 283 6.32 -14.75 3.73
N THR A 284 7.38 -14.38 3.00
CA THR A 284 8.36 -15.35 2.45
C THR A 284 9.73 -15.27 3.09
N ASP A 285 10.11 -14.09 3.60
CA ASP A 285 11.43 -13.79 4.14
C ASP A 285 12.57 -13.89 3.12
N GLU A 286 12.22 -13.86 1.83
CA GLU A 286 13.20 -13.76 0.76
C GLU A 286 13.95 -12.44 0.86
N GLU A 287 15.28 -12.56 0.99
CA GLU A 287 16.21 -11.43 1.03
C GLU A 287 16.44 -10.87 -0.37
N LEU A 288 16.25 -9.56 -0.50
CA LEU A 288 16.60 -8.77 -1.67
C LEU A 288 17.77 -7.86 -1.34
N ASP A 289 18.72 -7.76 -2.26
CA ASP A 289 19.78 -6.77 -2.15
C ASP A 289 19.24 -5.37 -2.48
N THR A 290 19.30 -4.44 -1.52
CA THR A 290 18.68 -3.12 -1.68
C THR A 290 19.34 -2.30 -2.77
N ALA A 291 20.68 -2.35 -2.88
CA ALA A 291 21.39 -1.62 -3.93
C ALA A 291 20.97 -2.14 -5.31
N ARG A 292 20.83 -3.46 -5.46
CA ARG A 292 20.30 -4.07 -6.69
C ARG A 292 18.89 -3.60 -7.00
N VAL A 293 17.97 -3.66 -6.03
CA VAL A 293 16.56 -3.24 -6.22
C VAL A 293 16.49 -1.78 -6.65
N ILE A 294 17.17 -0.86 -5.97
CA ILE A 294 17.15 0.56 -6.31
C ILE A 294 17.75 0.82 -7.70
N GLY A 295 18.89 0.19 -8.02
CA GLY A 295 19.54 0.31 -9.33
C GLY A 295 18.68 -0.20 -10.48
N ASP A 296 18.08 -1.38 -10.30
CA ASP A 296 17.20 -2.02 -11.27
C ASP A 296 15.94 -1.21 -11.53
N PHE A 297 15.31 -0.66 -10.49
CA PHE A 297 14.20 0.27 -10.68
C PHE A 297 14.64 1.59 -11.34
N GLY A 298 15.86 2.06 -11.09
CA GLY A 298 16.45 3.17 -11.85
C GLY A 298 16.54 2.88 -13.35
N LEU A 299 16.89 1.64 -13.74
CA LEU A 299 16.84 1.20 -15.14
C LEU A 299 15.42 1.12 -15.68
N ILE A 300 14.47 0.62 -14.89
CA ILE A 300 13.06 0.57 -15.30
C ILE A 300 12.54 1.98 -15.55
N PHE A 301 12.80 2.93 -14.65
CA PHE A 301 12.24 4.29 -14.73
C PHE A 301 12.86 5.14 -15.82
N LYS A 302 14.16 5.01 -16.11
CA LYS A 302 14.76 5.78 -17.21
C LYS A 302 14.21 5.37 -18.58
N ASP A 303 13.78 4.11 -18.72
CA ASP A 303 13.23 3.57 -19.95
C ASP A 303 11.70 3.62 -20.00
N LEU A 304 11.04 3.78 -18.85
CA LEU A 304 9.61 4.05 -18.68
C LEU A 304 9.36 5.34 -17.87
N PRO A 305 9.86 6.51 -18.30
CA PRO A 305 9.51 7.78 -17.66
C PRO A 305 8.16 8.25 -18.19
N ALA A 306 7.40 8.96 -17.34
CA ALA A 306 6.07 9.58 -17.58
C ALA A 306 4.86 8.95 -16.88
N PHE A 307 5.05 8.02 -15.94
CA PHE A 307 3.93 7.59 -15.09
C PHE A 307 3.38 8.75 -14.25
N THR A 308 2.08 8.68 -13.96
CA THR A 308 1.36 9.73 -13.22
C THR A 308 1.62 9.65 -11.72
N VAL A 309 1.18 10.67 -10.95
CA VAL A 309 1.19 10.61 -9.48
C VAL A 309 0.43 9.39 -8.94
N ILE A 310 -0.66 8.98 -9.60
CA ILE A 310 -1.43 7.79 -9.17
C ILE A 310 -0.66 6.51 -9.51
N GLY A 311 0.07 6.47 -10.63
CA GLY A 311 1.02 5.39 -10.94
C GLY A 311 2.13 5.28 -9.90
N ALA A 312 2.70 6.42 -9.49
CA ALA A 312 3.66 6.50 -8.41
C ALA A 312 3.06 6.00 -7.07
N MET A 313 1.82 6.37 -6.74
CA MET A 313 1.12 5.83 -5.57
C MET A 313 0.97 4.32 -5.64
N ALA A 314 0.55 3.78 -6.79
CA ALA A 314 0.39 2.34 -6.98
C ALA A 314 1.72 1.60 -6.80
N LEU A 315 2.80 2.14 -7.36
CA LEU A 315 4.14 1.60 -7.18
C LEU A 315 4.60 1.65 -5.72
N ASN A 316 4.33 2.75 -5.03
CA ASN A 316 4.63 2.88 -3.61
C ASN A 316 3.94 1.76 -2.81
N GLU A 317 2.68 1.44 -3.14
CA GLU A 317 1.94 0.34 -2.53
C GLU A 317 2.42 -1.05 -2.98
N ILE A 318 3.00 -1.22 -4.18
CA ILE A 318 3.71 -2.47 -4.55
C ILE A 318 4.91 -2.69 -3.60
N PHE A 319 5.69 -1.65 -3.30
CA PHE A 319 6.76 -1.70 -2.30
C PHE A 319 6.25 -1.94 -0.86
N ALA A 320 4.95 -1.76 -0.58
CA ALA A 320 4.34 -2.12 0.69
C ALA A 320 4.31 -3.65 0.95
N GLY A 321 4.65 -4.44 -0.07
CA GLY A 321 4.89 -5.88 0.06
C GLY A 321 6.16 -6.26 0.82
N LEU A 322 7.02 -5.29 1.15
CA LEU A 322 8.25 -5.50 1.91
C LEU A 322 8.02 -5.35 3.43
N LYS A 323 8.78 -6.08 4.24
CA LYS A 323 8.71 -5.96 5.71
C LYS A 323 9.15 -4.58 6.22
N GLU A 324 10.10 -3.97 5.55
CA GLU A 324 10.69 -2.67 5.90
C GLU A 324 9.88 -1.47 5.37
N ALA A 325 8.77 -1.71 4.66
CA ALA A 325 8.05 -0.68 3.89
C ALA A 325 7.80 0.62 4.69
N ALA A 326 7.27 0.50 5.92
CA ALA A 326 7.00 1.67 6.77
C ALA A 326 8.27 2.47 7.14
N MET A 327 9.42 1.80 7.28
CA MET A 327 10.70 2.45 7.62
C MET A 327 11.36 3.13 6.43
N ILE A 328 11.20 2.56 5.23
CA ILE A 328 11.84 3.08 4.01
C ILE A 328 10.98 4.09 3.26
N GLY A 329 9.76 4.35 3.72
CA GLY A 329 8.79 5.22 3.05
C GLY A 329 8.05 4.56 1.89
N GLY A 330 7.97 3.23 1.88
CA GLY A 330 7.04 2.45 1.05
C GLY A 330 5.58 2.61 1.49
N GLY A 331 4.65 2.09 0.71
CA GLY A 331 3.20 2.25 0.94
C GLY A 331 2.71 1.69 2.28
N PHE A 332 1.56 2.18 2.72
CA PHE A 332 1.03 1.87 4.06
C PHE A 332 0.14 0.62 4.08
N SER A 333 -0.20 0.04 2.92
CA SER A 333 -0.96 -1.23 2.85
C SER A 333 -0.20 -2.45 3.37
N GLY A 334 1.07 -2.27 3.71
CA GLY A 334 1.92 -3.21 4.44
C GLY A 334 1.60 -3.33 5.94
N GLY A 335 0.84 -2.38 6.49
CA GLY A 335 0.67 -2.19 7.93
C GLY A 335 1.64 -1.15 8.50
N PRO A 336 1.51 -0.76 9.78
CA PRO A 336 0.59 -1.32 10.77
C PRO A 336 -0.82 -0.72 10.76
N VAL A 337 -1.06 0.33 9.96
CA VAL A 337 -2.38 0.96 9.79
C VAL A 337 -3.18 0.32 8.66
N ASN A 338 -4.49 0.44 8.73
CA ASN A 338 -5.42 0.10 7.66
C ASN A 338 -5.68 1.32 6.77
N PRO A 339 -5.09 1.40 5.56
CA PRO A 339 -5.35 2.52 4.67
C PRO A 339 -6.71 2.36 3.96
N PRO A 340 -7.21 3.42 3.30
CA PRO A 340 -8.32 3.30 2.35
C PRO A 340 -8.08 2.21 1.32
N LEU A 341 -9.14 1.56 0.83
CA LEU A 341 -9.05 0.45 -0.14
C LEU A 341 -8.36 0.85 -1.44
N GLY A 342 -8.36 2.15 -1.76
CA GLY A 342 -7.62 2.69 -2.90
C GLY A 342 -6.10 2.56 -2.81
N HIS A 343 -5.56 2.20 -1.65
CA HIS A 343 -4.15 1.92 -1.41
C HIS A 343 -3.87 0.42 -1.19
N LEU A 344 -4.91 -0.40 -1.04
CA LEU A 344 -4.78 -1.75 -0.48
C LEU A 344 -4.35 -2.78 -1.53
N CYS A 345 -3.09 -2.70 -1.97
CA CYS A 345 -2.49 -3.67 -2.89
C CYS A 345 -1.11 -4.21 -2.48
N GLY A 346 -0.60 -3.88 -1.28
CA GLY A 346 0.66 -4.40 -0.74
C GLY A 346 0.71 -5.92 -0.51
N ASP A 347 -0.41 -6.62 -0.65
CA ASP A 347 -0.45 -8.09 -0.63
C ASP A 347 -0.10 -8.72 -1.99
N ALA A 348 -0.03 -7.93 -3.08
CA ALA A 348 0.22 -8.43 -4.44
C ALA A 348 1.57 -9.15 -4.58
N VAL A 349 2.67 -8.51 -4.16
CA VAL A 349 4.03 -9.08 -4.25
C VAL A 349 4.17 -10.30 -3.35
N PRO A 350 3.83 -10.25 -2.04
CA PRO A 350 3.81 -11.42 -1.17
C PRO A 350 3.02 -12.60 -1.75
N ALA A 351 1.81 -12.34 -2.26
CA ALA A 351 0.96 -13.38 -2.82
C ALA A 351 1.59 -14.06 -4.04
N ILE A 352 2.19 -13.31 -4.98
CA ILE A 352 2.90 -13.89 -6.14
C ILE A 352 4.02 -14.81 -5.65
N ARG A 353 4.87 -14.35 -4.72
CA ARG A 353 6.01 -15.14 -4.22
C ARG A 353 5.58 -16.36 -3.43
N LEU A 354 4.54 -16.23 -2.61
CA LEU A 354 3.95 -17.34 -1.87
C LEU A 354 3.31 -18.38 -2.81
N LEU A 355 2.65 -17.95 -3.88
CA LEU A 355 2.13 -18.86 -4.91
C LEU A 355 3.26 -19.64 -5.59
N MET A 356 4.39 -18.99 -5.88
CA MET A 356 5.57 -19.67 -6.42
C MET A 356 6.14 -20.68 -5.40
N LYS A 357 6.32 -20.26 -4.14
CA LYS A 357 6.82 -21.10 -3.04
C LYS A 357 5.94 -22.34 -2.83
N TYR A 358 4.62 -22.18 -2.86
CA TYR A 358 3.64 -23.25 -2.62
C TYR A 358 3.06 -23.85 -3.90
N LYS A 359 3.70 -23.64 -5.06
CA LYS A 359 3.33 -24.25 -6.35
C LYS A 359 1.83 -24.08 -6.69
N GLY A 360 1.28 -22.90 -6.40
CA GLY A 360 -0.11 -22.54 -6.70
C GLY A 360 -1.15 -22.92 -5.63
N ASP A 361 -0.74 -23.45 -4.47
CA ASP A 361 -1.65 -23.76 -3.36
C ASP A 361 -2.18 -22.49 -2.68
N VAL A 362 -3.32 -22.00 -3.16
CA VAL A 362 -3.97 -20.78 -2.66
C VAL A 362 -4.37 -20.83 -1.18
N HIS A 363 -4.54 -22.03 -0.59
CA HIS A 363 -4.94 -22.15 0.82
C HIS A 363 -3.75 -21.90 1.74
N LYS A 364 -2.57 -22.45 1.42
CA LYS A 364 -1.32 -22.13 2.15
C LYS A 364 -0.94 -20.66 2.01
N VAL A 365 -1.11 -20.09 0.82
CA VAL A 365 -0.89 -18.65 0.62
C VAL A 365 -1.85 -17.83 1.50
N ALA A 366 -3.12 -18.21 1.56
CA ALA A 366 -4.12 -17.53 2.40
C ALA A 366 -3.79 -17.57 3.90
N GLU A 367 -3.23 -18.69 4.40
CA GLU A 367 -2.77 -18.83 5.78
C GLU A 367 -1.63 -17.86 6.10
N GLU A 368 -0.62 -17.73 5.23
CA GLU A 368 0.48 -16.78 5.41
C GLU A 368 0.00 -15.33 5.35
N ILE A 369 -0.92 -15.00 4.43
CA ILE A 369 -1.55 -13.67 4.35
C ILE A 369 -2.25 -13.33 5.66
N ARG A 370 -2.99 -14.28 6.23
CA ARG A 370 -3.66 -14.09 7.51
C ARG A 370 -2.65 -13.85 8.63
N LYS A 371 -1.64 -14.71 8.72
CA LYS A 371 -0.60 -14.64 9.74
C LYS A 371 0.11 -13.28 9.78
N TYR A 372 0.67 -12.82 8.65
CA TYR A 372 1.40 -11.55 8.68
C TYR A 372 0.49 -10.35 8.94
N LYS A 373 -0.80 -10.40 8.57
CA LYS A 373 -1.75 -9.32 8.90
C LYS A 373 -2.08 -9.31 10.39
N GLU A 374 -2.30 -10.49 10.98
CA GLU A 374 -2.52 -10.66 12.42
C GLU A 374 -1.33 -10.20 13.26
N GLU A 375 -0.11 -10.36 12.76
CA GLU A 375 1.11 -9.90 13.44
C GLU A 375 1.36 -8.39 13.27
N SER A 376 1.06 -7.83 12.10
CA SER A 376 1.59 -6.50 11.72
C SER A 376 0.61 -5.35 11.90
N PHE A 377 -0.70 -5.58 11.98
CA PHE A 377 -1.71 -4.50 11.98
C PHE A 377 -2.25 -4.18 13.38
N PHE A 378 -2.63 -2.92 13.61
CA PHE A 378 -3.32 -2.50 14.84
C PHE A 378 -4.72 -3.11 14.94
N ASP A 379 -5.44 -3.20 13.83
CA ASP A 379 -6.76 -3.84 13.73
C ASP A 379 -6.72 -4.90 12.61
N PRO A 380 -6.25 -6.12 12.92
CA PRO A 380 -6.09 -7.17 11.93
C PRO A 380 -7.44 -7.71 11.40
N GLU A 381 -8.50 -7.63 12.21
CA GLU A 381 -9.85 -8.01 11.77
C GLU A 381 -10.30 -7.11 10.61
N MET A 382 -10.14 -5.80 10.77
CA MET A 382 -10.45 -4.85 9.70
C MET A 382 -9.49 -4.99 8.50
N ALA A 383 -8.21 -5.26 8.74
CA ALA A 383 -7.23 -5.48 7.67
C ALA A 383 -7.63 -6.63 6.74
N LEU A 384 -8.12 -7.73 7.32
CA LEU A 384 -8.57 -8.92 6.59
C LEU A 384 -9.93 -8.71 5.92
N CYS A 385 -10.85 -7.98 6.57
CA CYS A 385 -12.11 -7.55 5.94
C CYS A 385 -11.85 -6.67 4.70
N ALA A 386 -10.93 -5.71 4.82
CA ALA A 386 -10.56 -4.79 3.76
C ALA A 386 -9.88 -5.53 2.59
N ALA A 387 -8.96 -6.45 2.89
CA ALA A 387 -8.30 -7.28 1.88
C ALA A 387 -9.30 -8.15 1.10
N ASN A 388 -10.26 -8.78 1.79
CA ASN A 388 -11.34 -9.53 1.15
C ASN A 388 -12.20 -8.63 0.26
N THR A 389 -12.56 -7.43 0.74
CA THR A 389 -13.41 -6.48 0.03
C THR A 389 -12.76 -6.01 -1.29
N ILE A 390 -11.51 -5.56 -1.26
CA ILE A 390 -10.82 -5.09 -2.46
C ILE A 390 -10.55 -6.23 -3.45
N ALA A 391 -10.20 -7.42 -2.95
CA ALA A 391 -9.95 -8.59 -3.79
C ALA A 391 -11.23 -9.05 -4.51
N ARG A 392 -12.38 -9.07 -3.81
CA ARG A 392 -13.68 -9.36 -4.45
C ARG A 392 -14.04 -8.34 -5.52
N LYS A 393 -13.80 -7.05 -5.28
CA LYS A 393 -14.02 -6.04 -6.31
C LYS A 393 -13.08 -6.25 -7.50
N ALA A 394 -11.82 -6.59 -7.26
CA ALA A 394 -10.90 -6.92 -8.34
C ALA A 394 -11.35 -8.15 -9.16
N GLU A 395 -11.96 -9.16 -8.52
CA GLU A 395 -12.53 -10.33 -9.22
C GLU A 395 -13.74 -10.03 -10.11
N GLU A 396 -14.40 -8.87 -9.94
CA GLU A 396 -15.41 -8.39 -10.89
C GLU A 396 -14.79 -7.86 -12.19
N VAL A 397 -13.50 -7.48 -12.17
CA VAL A 397 -12.74 -7.07 -13.35
C VAL A 397 -11.94 -8.25 -13.91
N ARG A 398 -11.05 -8.83 -13.10
CA ARG A 398 -10.21 -9.98 -13.47
C ARG A 398 -9.91 -10.87 -12.28
N ARG A 399 -10.36 -12.11 -12.38
CA ARG A 399 -10.10 -13.17 -11.39
C ARG A 399 -8.70 -13.75 -11.57
N GLY A 400 -8.18 -14.34 -10.49
CA GLY A 400 -6.92 -15.07 -10.54
C GLY A 400 -6.45 -15.55 -9.17
N PRO A 401 -5.27 -16.19 -9.12
CA PRO A 401 -4.80 -16.88 -7.92
C PRO A 401 -4.45 -15.92 -6.78
N VAL A 402 -4.01 -14.69 -7.06
CA VAL A 402 -3.66 -13.68 -6.04
C VAL A 402 -4.92 -13.21 -5.31
N THR A 403 -5.94 -12.76 -6.06
CA THR A 403 -7.20 -12.33 -5.43
C THR A 403 -7.91 -13.48 -4.72
N ARG A 404 -7.87 -14.69 -5.30
CA ARG A 404 -8.46 -15.87 -4.66
C ARG A 404 -7.83 -16.16 -3.29
N ALA A 405 -6.50 -16.12 -3.18
CA ALA A 405 -5.81 -16.31 -1.91
C ALA A 405 -6.18 -15.22 -0.89
N MET A 406 -6.25 -13.96 -1.30
CA MET A 406 -6.68 -12.84 -0.43
C MET A 406 -8.12 -13.01 0.06
N ILE A 407 -9.04 -13.46 -0.81
CA ILE A 407 -10.43 -13.72 -0.43
C ILE A 407 -10.49 -14.83 0.62
N ILE A 408 -9.84 -15.97 0.37
CA ILE A 408 -9.78 -17.11 1.32
C ILE A 408 -9.15 -16.69 2.65
N ALA A 409 -8.12 -15.83 2.62
CA ALA A 409 -7.47 -15.34 3.83
C ALA A 409 -8.44 -14.56 4.73
N GLY A 410 -9.24 -13.66 4.13
CA GLY A 410 -10.14 -12.78 4.87
C GLY A 410 -11.56 -13.30 5.09
N GLU A 411 -12.03 -14.30 4.33
CA GLU A 411 -13.42 -14.78 4.38
C GLU A 411 -13.90 -15.19 5.79
N PRO A 412 -13.22 -16.11 6.51
CA PRO A 412 -13.71 -16.52 7.83
C PRO A 412 -13.64 -15.38 8.86
N VAL A 413 -12.67 -14.47 8.73
CA VAL A 413 -12.53 -13.32 9.63
C VAL A 413 -13.64 -12.30 9.38
N ARG A 414 -13.94 -12.01 8.11
CA ARG A 414 -15.05 -11.14 7.71
C ARG A 414 -16.39 -11.67 8.23
N ASP A 415 -16.65 -12.95 8.04
CA ASP A 415 -17.94 -13.54 8.43
C ASP A 415 -18.08 -13.59 9.95
N ALA A 416 -17.01 -13.94 10.68
CA ALA A 416 -16.99 -13.85 12.14
C ALA A 416 -17.17 -12.41 12.65
N ALA A 417 -16.55 -11.43 11.99
CA ALA A 417 -16.66 -10.01 12.32
C ALA A 417 -18.10 -9.50 12.17
N ILE A 418 -18.82 -9.92 11.13
CA ILE A 418 -20.23 -9.58 10.92
C ILE A 418 -21.12 -10.32 11.92
N TYR A 419 -20.90 -11.63 12.09
CA TYR A 419 -21.67 -12.48 13.00
C TYR A 419 -21.66 -11.96 14.44
N ARG A 420 -20.47 -11.70 15.01
CA ARG A 420 -20.34 -11.23 16.40
C ARG A 420 -21.04 -9.89 16.64
N ARG A 421 -20.95 -8.98 15.65
CA ARG A 421 -21.60 -7.67 15.70
C ARG A 421 -23.11 -7.81 15.61
N ALA A 422 -23.60 -8.69 14.73
CA ALA A 422 -25.03 -8.93 14.57
C ALA A 422 -25.65 -9.47 15.87
N ILE A 423 -25.00 -10.45 16.51
CA ILE A 423 -25.44 -10.97 17.82
C ILE A 423 -25.43 -9.87 18.87
N LYS A 424 -24.30 -9.16 19.03
CA LYS A 424 -24.18 -8.12 20.06
C LYS A 424 -25.27 -7.05 19.90
N VAL A 425 -25.49 -6.56 18.68
CA VAL A 425 -26.53 -5.55 18.42
C VAL A 425 -27.91 -6.12 18.70
N TYR A 426 -28.21 -7.35 18.28
CA TYR A 426 -29.49 -7.99 18.53
C TYR A 426 -29.79 -8.06 20.03
N GLU A 427 -28.85 -8.57 20.83
CA GLU A 427 -29.02 -8.70 22.28
C GLU A 427 -29.18 -7.33 22.96
N MET A 428 -28.41 -6.31 22.54
CA MET A 428 -28.55 -4.95 23.05
C MET A 428 -29.93 -4.35 22.75
N LEU A 429 -30.43 -4.50 21.52
CA LEU A 429 -31.74 -3.99 21.14
C LEU A 429 -32.87 -4.73 21.88
N LYS A 430 -32.76 -6.05 22.05
CA LYS A 430 -33.74 -6.84 22.84
C LYS A 430 -33.71 -6.49 24.32
N ALA A 431 -32.57 -6.05 24.85
CA ALA A 431 -32.44 -5.48 26.20
C ALA A 431 -32.93 -4.02 26.32
N GLY A 432 -33.53 -3.45 25.27
CA GLY A 432 -34.11 -2.11 25.28
C GLY A 432 -33.11 -0.97 25.06
N LYS A 433 -31.87 -1.26 24.66
CA LYS A 433 -30.89 -0.23 24.28
C LYS A 433 -31.26 0.38 22.93
N SER A 434 -30.86 1.64 22.74
CA SER A 434 -30.99 2.32 21.45
C SER A 434 -29.99 1.79 20.42
N LEU A 435 -30.29 1.99 19.13
CA LEU A 435 -29.39 1.63 18.04
C LEU A 435 -28.08 2.43 18.08
N GLU A 436 -28.16 3.70 18.52
CA GLU A 436 -27.01 4.57 18.73
C GLU A 436 -26.07 4.00 19.80
N GLU A 437 -26.63 3.54 20.94
CA GLU A 437 -25.84 2.89 21.99
C GLU A 437 -25.17 1.60 21.49
N ALA A 438 -25.90 0.78 20.72
CA ALA A 438 -25.34 -0.45 20.16
C ALA A 438 -24.19 -0.18 19.18
N ALA A 439 -24.36 0.77 18.26
CA ALA A 439 -23.32 1.16 17.30
C ALA A 439 -22.12 1.81 18.00
N LYS A 440 -22.36 2.67 19.00
CA LYS A 440 -21.30 3.25 19.84
C LYS A 440 -20.48 2.16 20.54
N ALA A 441 -21.13 1.13 21.08
CA ALA A 441 -20.45 0.04 21.77
C ALA A 441 -19.51 -0.77 20.87
N LEU A 442 -19.74 -0.80 19.54
CA LEU A 442 -18.81 -1.43 18.58
C LEU A 442 -17.59 -0.55 18.30
N ASP A 443 -17.78 0.77 18.27
CA ASP A 443 -16.69 1.73 18.11
C ASP A 443 -15.79 1.80 19.35
N GLU A 444 -16.37 1.73 20.54
CA GLU A 444 -15.59 1.67 21.78
C GLU A 444 -14.72 0.40 21.85
N GLU A 445 -15.26 -0.77 21.48
CA GLU A 445 -14.46 -2.01 21.37
C GLU A 445 -13.27 -1.86 20.42
N ARG A 446 -13.51 -1.21 19.27
CA ARG A 446 -12.43 -0.97 18.29
C ARG A 446 -11.39 -0.01 18.84
N LYS A 447 -11.82 1.06 19.52
CA LYS A 447 -10.90 2.01 20.17
C LYS A 447 -10.00 1.31 21.17
N GLU A 448 -10.57 0.48 22.04
CA GLU A 448 -9.83 -0.31 23.03
C GLU A 448 -8.84 -1.28 22.38
N LEU A 449 -9.24 -1.93 21.28
CA LEU A 449 -8.35 -2.81 20.51
C LEU A 449 -7.15 -2.04 19.95
N VAL A 450 -7.39 -0.88 19.33
CA VAL A 450 -6.33 -0.04 18.74
C VAL A 450 -5.41 0.51 19.82
N GLU A 451 -5.93 0.96 20.97
CA GLU A 451 -5.13 1.40 22.12
C GLU A 451 -4.24 0.27 22.63
N LYS A 452 -4.80 -0.93 22.82
CA LYS A 452 -4.08 -2.10 23.32
C LYS A 452 -2.99 -2.55 22.34
N ARG A 453 -3.35 -2.83 21.09
CA ARG A 453 -2.40 -3.34 20.09
C ARG A 453 -1.38 -2.28 19.68
N GLY A 454 -1.78 -1.01 19.62
CA GLY A 454 -0.87 0.11 19.45
C GLY A 454 0.18 0.15 20.55
N SER A 455 -0.26 0.09 21.81
CA SER A 455 0.64 0.02 22.98
C SER A 455 1.61 -1.15 22.89
N GLU A 456 1.13 -2.35 22.54
CA GLU A 456 1.95 -3.57 22.41
C GLU A 456 3.00 -3.46 21.29
N LEU A 457 2.58 -3.05 20.08
CA LEU A 457 3.47 -2.96 18.92
C LEU A 457 4.53 -1.87 19.11
N PHE A 458 4.14 -0.68 19.60
CA PHE A 458 5.11 0.38 19.87
C PHE A 458 6.02 0.05 21.06
N SER A 459 5.54 -0.70 22.06
CA SER A 459 6.40 -1.18 23.14
C SER A 459 7.52 -2.08 22.61
N LYS A 460 7.17 -3.02 21.72
CA LYS A 460 8.14 -3.90 21.06
C LYS A 460 9.12 -3.11 20.19
N MET A 461 8.61 -2.13 19.42
CA MET A 461 9.43 -1.32 18.52
C MET A 461 10.43 -0.42 19.27
N LEU A 462 10.02 0.18 20.39
CA LEU A 462 10.86 1.10 21.16
C LEU A 462 11.72 0.41 22.23
N GLY A 463 11.47 -0.87 22.53
CA GLY A 463 12.13 -1.57 23.63
C GLY A 463 11.81 -0.98 25.01
N LYS A 464 10.73 -0.22 25.13
CA LYS A 464 10.25 0.44 26.36
C LYS A 464 8.74 0.21 26.50
N LYS A 465 8.23 0.23 27.72
CA LYS A 465 6.77 0.17 27.95
C LYS A 465 6.09 1.38 27.32
N VAL A 466 5.10 1.15 26.46
CA VAL A 466 4.21 2.16 25.89
C VAL A 466 2.79 1.83 26.31
N GLU A 467 2.07 2.81 26.84
CA GLU A 467 0.64 2.71 27.16
C GLU A 467 -0.06 3.99 26.74
N ILE A 468 -1.02 3.92 25.82
CA ILE A 468 -1.81 5.07 25.35
C ILE A 468 -3.30 4.89 25.68
N LYS A 469 -3.95 6.00 26.07
CA LYS A 469 -5.40 6.08 26.27
C LYS A 469 -5.95 7.36 25.66
N PHE A 470 -6.87 7.25 24.71
CA PHE A 470 -7.61 8.39 24.19
C PHE A 470 -8.60 8.90 25.23
N ILE A 471 -8.47 10.17 25.60
CA ILE A 471 -9.32 10.86 26.56
C ILE A 471 -10.52 11.47 25.84
N GLU A 472 -10.27 12.10 24.69
CA GLU A 472 -11.30 12.79 23.93
C GLU A 472 -11.05 12.65 22.43
N LEU A 473 -12.10 12.22 21.72
CA LEU A 473 -12.15 12.09 20.27
C LEU A 473 -13.44 12.74 19.80
N ARG A 474 -13.35 13.91 19.17
CA ARG A 474 -14.53 14.62 18.68
C ARG A 474 -14.24 15.44 17.43
N PRO A 475 -15.28 15.81 16.67
CA PRO A 475 -15.16 16.79 15.59
C PRO A 475 -14.84 18.21 16.09
N GLN A 476 -14.52 19.09 15.15
CA GLN A 476 -14.42 20.54 15.34
C GLN A 476 -13.35 20.94 16.34
N ALA A 477 -12.10 20.63 16.03
CA ALA A 477 -10.95 21.16 16.75
C ALA A 477 -10.76 22.67 16.56
N ARG A 478 -11.12 23.19 15.38
CA ARG A 478 -10.91 24.58 14.95
C ARG A 478 -12.09 25.17 14.17
N ARG A 479 -12.82 24.35 13.42
CA ARG A 479 -13.91 24.75 12.50
C ARG A 479 -15.27 24.62 13.19
N HIS A 480 -16.27 25.34 12.67
CA HIS A 480 -17.62 25.39 13.27
C HIS A 480 -18.75 25.06 12.27
N ASP A 481 -18.43 24.69 11.03
CA ASP A 481 -19.42 24.40 9.99
C ASP A 481 -20.15 23.05 10.20
N PRO A 482 -21.38 22.89 9.67
CA PRO A 482 -22.16 21.66 9.87
C PRO A 482 -21.50 20.38 9.34
N PHE A 483 -20.64 20.47 8.32
CA PHE A 483 -19.98 19.31 7.73
C PHE A 483 -18.91 18.76 8.68
N THR A 484 -18.05 19.63 9.20
CA THR A 484 -17.01 19.23 10.18
C THR A 484 -17.60 18.84 11.52
N LYS A 485 -18.78 19.35 11.91
CA LYS A 485 -19.54 18.89 13.09
C LYS A 485 -19.91 17.41 13.02
N LYS A 486 -20.13 16.89 11.81
CA LYS A 486 -20.56 15.51 11.59
C LYS A 486 -19.40 14.56 11.34
N TYR A 487 -18.40 14.99 10.58
CA TYR A 487 -17.31 14.15 10.09
C TYR A 487 -15.98 14.58 10.71
N TRP A 488 -15.61 13.94 11.82
CA TRP A 488 -14.47 14.35 12.64
C TRP A 488 -13.12 14.22 11.92
N GLY A 489 -13.00 13.38 10.88
CA GLY A 489 -11.77 13.24 10.09
C GLY A 489 -11.37 14.49 9.31
N PHE A 490 -12.25 15.47 9.15
CA PHE A 490 -11.95 16.73 8.44
C PHE A 490 -11.52 17.88 9.35
N ASP A 491 -11.68 17.75 10.66
CA ASP A 491 -11.17 18.67 11.67
C ASP A 491 -11.18 17.99 13.06
N SER A 492 -10.21 17.10 13.26
CA SER A 492 -10.18 16.18 14.40
C SER A 492 -9.67 16.84 15.68
N TYR A 493 -10.43 16.74 16.76
CA TYR A 493 -9.95 17.01 18.12
C TYR A 493 -9.60 15.69 18.79
N VAL A 494 -8.31 15.46 19.02
CA VAL A 494 -7.78 14.23 19.60
C VAL A 494 -6.88 14.57 20.77
N SER A 495 -7.26 14.12 21.96
CA SER A 495 -6.48 14.26 23.19
C SER A 495 -6.29 12.90 23.84
N TYR A 496 -5.12 12.65 24.39
CA TYR A 496 -4.75 11.36 24.97
C TYR A 496 -3.69 11.50 26.05
N GLU A 497 -3.66 10.51 26.93
CA GLU A 497 -2.55 10.26 27.83
C GLU A 497 -1.69 9.14 27.25
N ILE A 498 -0.37 9.29 27.33
CA ILE A 498 0.57 8.27 26.91
C ILE A 498 1.73 8.16 27.89
N THR A 499 2.09 6.94 28.24
CA THR A 499 3.29 6.61 29.00
C THR A 499 4.32 6.01 28.06
N ILE A 500 5.57 6.49 28.11
CA ILE A 500 6.71 5.92 27.38
C ILE A 500 7.85 5.72 28.39
N GLY A 501 8.18 4.46 28.67
CA GLY A 501 9.04 4.10 29.79
C GLY A 501 8.43 4.54 31.12
N GLU A 502 9.10 5.45 31.83
CA GLU A 502 8.64 6.00 33.11
C GLU A 502 7.94 7.36 32.95
N LYS A 503 8.04 7.98 31.77
CA LYS A 503 7.51 9.32 31.53
C LYS A 503 6.06 9.26 31.10
N LYS A 504 5.25 10.16 31.65
CA LYS A 504 3.85 10.35 31.28
C LYS A 504 3.66 11.68 30.56
N TYR A 505 2.93 11.64 29.47
CA TYR A 505 2.57 12.80 28.66
C TYR A 505 1.07 12.90 28.57
N LYS A 506 0.58 14.14 28.64
CA LYS A 506 -0.80 14.49 28.30
C LYS A 506 -0.77 15.36 27.07
N ILE A 507 -1.27 14.82 25.96
CA ILE A 507 -1.32 15.52 24.68
C ILE A 507 -2.73 16.07 24.50
N GLU A 508 -2.83 17.39 24.49
CA GLU A 508 -4.08 18.11 24.25
C GLU A 508 -4.16 18.54 22.79
N ASN A 509 -5.23 18.12 22.11
CA ASN A 509 -5.55 18.51 20.74
C ASN A 509 -4.38 18.35 19.77
N LEU A 510 -4.06 17.08 19.47
CA LEU A 510 -2.95 16.66 18.62
C LEU A 510 -2.86 17.47 17.31
N PHE A 511 -3.98 17.60 16.60
CA PHE A 511 -4.03 18.13 15.24
C PHE A 511 -3.93 19.66 15.19
N ALA A 512 -4.60 20.37 16.10
CA ALA A 512 -4.67 21.83 16.04
C ALA A 512 -3.71 22.55 16.99
N LYS A 513 -3.14 21.84 17.98
CA LYS A 513 -2.25 22.41 18.99
C LYS A 513 -0.91 21.68 19.03
N ALA A 514 -0.86 20.42 19.48
CA ALA A 514 0.41 19.78 19.84
C ALA A 514 1.39 19.62 18.67
N ILE A 515 0.94 19.13 17.50
CA ILE A 515 1.79 19.03 16.31
C ILE A 515 2.24 20.42 15.82
N PRO A 516 1.34 21.40 15.60
CA PRO A 516 1.76 22.76 15.23
C PRO A 516 2.76 23.39 16.20
N GLU A 517 2.60 23.22 17.50
CA GLU A 517 3.51 23.77 18.50
C GLU A 517 4.88 23.09 18.49
N TYR A 518 4.92 21.76 18.33
CA TYR A 518 6.17 21.01 18.14
C TYR A 518 6.91 21.45 16.86
N VAL A 519 6.20 21.60 15.74
CA VAL A 519 6.79 21.91 14.43
C VAL A 519 7.17 23.39 14.27
N LEU A 520 6.36 24.32 14.78
CA LEU A 520 6.57 25.75 14.56
C LEU A 520 7.20 26.48 15.74
N LYS A 521 6.96 26.04 16.97
CA LYS A 521 7.43 26.70 18.20
C LYS A 521 8.52 25.91 18.93
N GLY A 522 8.77 24.66 18.53
CA GLY A 522 9.81 23.81 19.13
C GLY A 522 9.45 23.20 20.48
N VAL A 523 8.17 23.22 20.88
CA VAL A 523 7.71 22.68 22.17
C VAL A 523 8.00 21.18 22.25
N GLY A 524 8.76 20.75 23.25
CA GLY A 524 9.07 19.34 23.52
C GLY A 524 10.10 18.71 22.59
N ARG A 525 10.85 19.49 21.81
CA ARG A 525 11.90 18.97 20.90
C ARG A 525 13.12 18.43 21.63
N GLU A 526 13.38 18.96 22.81
CA GLU A 526 14.46 18.55 23.70
C GLU A 526 14.25 17.15 24.30
N ASP A 527 13.01 16.63 24.27
CA ASP A 527 12.66 15.29 24.74
C ASP A 527 12.32 14.34 23.57
N PRO A 528 13.21 13.39 23.20
CA PRO A 528 12.94 12.41 22.15
C PRO A 528 11.67 11.59 22.37
N ASP A 529 11.30 11.32 23.63
CA ASP A 529 10.11 10.55 23.95
C ASP A 529 8.82 11.39 23.69
N TYR A 530 8.89 12.73 23.69
CA TYR A 530 7.77 13.60 23.31
C TYR A 530 7.47 13.53 21.80
N MET A 531 8.50 13.49 20.95
CA MET A 531 8.33 13.24 19.51
C MET A 531 7.63 11.89 19.26
N TRP A 532 8.04 10.85 20.00
CA TRP A 532 7.37 9.54 19.94
C TRP A 532 5.93 9.60 20.44
N ALA A 533 5.65 10.36 21.50
CA ALA A 533 4.29 10.57 21.98
C ALA A 533 3.38 11.16 20.90
N LEU A 534 3.86 12.13 20.11
CA LEU A 534 3.13 12.69 18.97
C LEU A 534 3.00 11.69 17.82
N THR A 535 4.06 10.94 17.52
CA THR A 535 4.09 9.94 16.43
C THR A 535 3.07 8.83 16.68
N ILE A 536 3.09 8.24 17.87
CA ILE A 536 2.19 7.15 18.28
C ILE A 536 0.74 7.62 18.23
N GLY A 537 0.43 8.77 18.83
CA GLY A 537 -0.92 9.33 18.79
C GLY A 537 -1.40 9.64 17.37
N SER A 538 -0.51 10.13 16.50
CA SER A 538 -0.85 10.43 15.10
C SER A 538 -1.19 9.16 14.31
N VAL A 539 -0.41 8.10 14.48
CA VAL A 539 -0.61 6.84 13.76
C VAL A 539 -1.89 6.14 14.23
N LEU A 540 -2.13 6.08 15.55
CA LEU A 540 -3.32 5.43 16.09
C LEU A 540 -4.60 6.25 15.86
N ALA A 541 -4.52 7.59 15.87
CA ALA A 541 -5.65 8.42 15.47
C ALA A 541 -6.00 8.24 13.98
N GLN A 542 -5.00 8.10 13.12
CA GLN A 542 -5.21 7.78 11.70
C GLN A 542 -5.86 6.41 11.50
N GLU A 543 -5.42 5.37 12.23
CA GLU A 543 -6.09 4.06 12.21
C GLU A 543 -7.59 4.19 12.53
N LEU A 544 -7.94 4.96 13.57
CA LEU A 544 -9.34 5.18 13.93
C LEU A 544 -10.11 5.96 12.86
N ALA A 545 -9.47 6.93 12.21
CA ALA A 545 -10.09 7.78 11.19
C ALA A 545 -10.20 7.13 9.79
N TYR A 546 -9.28 6.23 9.42
CA TYR A 546 -9.22 5.62 8.07
C TYR A 546 -10.20 4.47 7.84
N ILE A 547 -11.18 4.28 8.71
CA ILE A 547 -12.21 3.23 8.64
C ILE A 547 -13.16 3.32 7.43
N GLY A 548 -12.97 4.28 6.51
CA GLY A 548 -13.64 4.29 5.21
C GLY A 548 -13.53 2.96 4.46
N HIS A 549 -12.43 2.22 4.65
CA HIS A 549 -12.23 0.91 4.04
C HIS A 549 -13.22 -0.17 4.53
N THR A 550 -13.76 -0.07 5.75
CA THR A 550 -14.65 -1.09 6.34
C THR A 550 -15.60 -0.48 7.37
N VAL A 551 -16.88 -0.29 6.99
CA VAL A 551 -17.90 0.42 7.79
C VAL A 551 -18.93 -0.52 8.42
N ILE A 552 -18.54 -1.74 8.74
CA ILE A 552 -19.46 -2.76 9.29
C ILE A 552 -20.00 -2.41 10.68
N ASN A 553 -19.35 -1.50 11.41
CA ASN A 553 -19.88 -0.91 12.64
C ASN A 553 -21.09 0.03 12.40
N VAL A 554 -21.42 0.35 11.15
CA VAL A 554 -22.64 1.09 10.77
C VAL A 554 -23.62 0.17 10.06
N THR A 555 -23.16 -0.62 9.08
CA THR A 555 -24.05 -1.41 8.23
C THR A 555 -24.67 -2.59 8.95
N VAL A 556 -23.92 -3.26 9.83
CA VAL A 556 -24.43 -4.40 10.63
C VAL A 556 -25.50 -3.94 11.62
N PRO A 557 -25.30 -2.88 12.45
CA PRO A 557 -26.37 -2.42 13.31
C PRO A 557 -27.64 -2.00 12.58
N ALA A 558 -27.50 -1.31 11.43
CA ALA A 558 -28.65 -0.91 10.61
C ALA A 558 -29.43 -2.13 10.08
N ALA A 559 -28.72 -3.17 9.65
CA ALA A 559 -29.32 -4.43 9.21
C ALA A 559 -30.16 -5.09 10.32
N VAL A 560 -29.56 -5.27 11.50
CA VAL A 560 -30.22 -5.91 12.64
C VAL A 560 -31.47 -5.14 13.06
N ALA A 561 -31.36 -3.81 13.18
CA ALA A 561 -32.50 -2.97 13.56
C ALA A 561 -33.65 -3.04 12.56
N ALA A 562 -33.34 -3.10 11.26
CA ALA A 562 -34.36 -3.22 10.22
C ALA A 562 -35.06 -4.59 10.24
N CYS A 563 -34.33 -5.68 10.51
CA CYS A 563 -34.94 -7.00 10.73
C CYS A 563 -35.87 -7.01 11.95
N LEU A 564 -35.58 -6.21 12.97
CA LEU A 564 -36.43 -6.02 14.16
C LEU A 564 -37.57 -4.99 13.98
N GLY A 565 -37.83 -4.57 12.74
CA GLY A 565 -38.99 -3.76 12.39
C GLY A 565 -38.72 -2.26 12.23
N MET A 566 -37.49 -1.79 12.44
CA MET A 566 -37.15 -0.39 12.16
C MET A 566 -37.22 -0.09 10.65
N ASP A 567 -37.61 1.12 10.29
CA ASP A 567 -37.50 1.58 8.90
C ASP A 567 -36.00 1.62 8.46
N PRO A 568 -35.64 1.08 7.28
CA PRO A 568 -34.25 1.04 6.83
C PRO A 568 -33.52 2.39 6.78
N LYS A 569 -34.21 3.47 6.42
CA LYS A 569 -33.61 4.81 6.33
C LYS A 569 -33.35 5.36 7.72
N GLU A 570 -34.27 5.16 8.64
CA GLU A 570 -34.06 5.54 10.05
C GLU A 570 -32.97 4.69 10.71
N ALA A 571 -32.96 3.38 10.49
CA ALA A 571 -31.92 2.47 10.99
C ALA A 571 -30.52 2.91 10.54
N ALA A 572 -30.35 3.23 9.26
CA ALA A 572 -29.09 3.72 8.71
C ALA A 572 -28.63 5.05 9.34
N LYS A 573 -29.55 6.00 9.49
CA LYS A 573 -29.27 7.31 10.10
C LYS A 573 -28.84 7.17 11.56
N ARG A 574 -29.56 6.36 12.34
CA ARG A 574 -29.28 6.13 13.77
C ARG A 574 -27.99 5.34 13.98
N ALA A 575 -27.74 4.30 13.17
CA ALA A 575 -26.48 3.55 13.22
C ALA A 575 -25.27 4.43 12.89
N GLU A 576 -25.32 5.23 11.80
CA GLU A 576 -24.24 6.20 11.49
C GLU A 576 -24.08 7.21 12.62
N SER A 577 -25.20 7.60 13.27
CA SER A 577 -25.15 8.55 14.37
C SER A 577 -24.46 8.00 15.63
N GLY A 578 -24.64 6.71 15.93
CA GLY A 578 -24.03 6.05 17.07
C GLY A 578 -22.56 5.69 16.86
N ALA A 579 -22.20 5.23 15.66
CA ALA A 579 -20.84 4.82 15.32
C ALA A 579 -19.94 6.04 15.04
N TYR A 580 -19.66 6.82 16.09
CA TYR A 580 -18.99 8.12 16.01
C TYR A 580 -17.54 8.07 15.46
N LEU A 581 -16.80 6.98 15.68
CA LEU A 581 -15.48 6.76 15.11
C LEU A 581 -15.62 6.30 13.66
N THR A 582 -16.50 5.34 13.39
CA THR A 582 -16.73 4.80 12.04
C THR A 582 -17.24 5.85 11.06
N ARG A 583 -18.00 6.85 11.52
CA ARG A 583 -18.41 8.01 10.70
C ARG A 583 -17.34 9.09 10.55
N ALA A 584 -16.05 8.77 10.61
CA ALA A 584 -14.97 9.75 10.43
C ALA A 584 -15.09 10.55 9.12
N ILE A 585 -15.57 9.89 8.07
CA ILE A 585 -15.76 10.45 6.72
C ILE A 585 -17.18 10.17 6.20
N PRO A 586 -17.71 10.97 5.24
CA PRO A 586 -19.04 10.76 4.69
C PRO A 586 -19.15 9.49 3.84
N GLY A 587 -20.30 8.83 3.90
CA GLY A 587 -20.67 7.75 2.97
C GLY A 587 -21.48 6.63 3.58
N ALA A 588 -21.26 6.32 4.86
CA ALA A 588 -21.71 5.09 5.49
C ALA A 588 -23.24 4.95 5.51
N LYS A 589 -23.97 6.05 5.75
CA LYS A 589 -25.44 6.03 5.74
C LYS A 589 -26.04 5.40 4.48
N TYR A 590 -25.52 5.74 3.30
CA TYR A 590 -26.09 5.24 2.04
C TYR A 590 -25.89 3.74 1.87
N ARG A 591 -24.74 3.22 2.33
CA ARG A 591 -24.46 1.78 2.32
C ARG A 591 -25.33 1.06 3.35
N ALA A 592 -25.46 1.64 4.53
CA ALA A 592 -26.25 1.07 5.62
C ALA A 592 -27.75 1.01 5.31
N GLU A 593 -28.30 2.01 4.61
CA GLU A 593 -29.71 2.00 4.16
C GLU A 593 -29.98 0.85 3.20
N GLU A 594 -29.07 0.62 2.25
CA GLU A 594 -29.21 -0.47 1.29
C GLU A 594 -29.08 -1.84 1.95
N VAL A 595 -28.10 -2.01 2.85
CA VAL A 595 -27.95 -3.24 3.65
C VAL A 595 -29.19 -3.48 4.50
N ALA A 596 -29.72 -2.44 5.17
CA ALA A 596 -30.91 -2.55 6.00
C ALA A 596 -32.16 -2.95 5.20
N ARG A 597 -32.35 -2.37 4.01
CA ARG A 597 -33.43 -2.72 3.10
C ARG A 597 -33.36 -4.19 2.68
N LEU A 598 -32.17 -4.63 2.25
CA LEU A 598 -31.95 -6.01 1.81
C LEU A 598 -32.10 -7.01 2.96
N ALA A 599 -31.53 -6.71 4.14
CA ALA A 599 -31.64 -7.55 5.32
C ALA A 599 -33.09 -7.75 5.74
N LYS A 600 -33.90 -6.68 5.77
CA LYS A 600 -35.33 -6.78 6.08
C LYS A 600 -36.07 -7.69 5.10
N GLN A 601 -35.83 -7.55 3.80
CA GLN A 601 -36.45 -8.41 2.78
C GLN A 601 -36.05 -9.89 2.95
N ILE A 602 -34.76 -10.16 3.19
CA ILE A 602 -34.27 -11.52 3.42
C ILE A 602 -34.90 -12.11 4.69
N TYR A 603 -34.93 -11.34 5.78
CA TYR A 603 -35.52 -11.74 7.05
C TYR A 603 -37.02 -12.08 6.91
N GLU A 604 -37.80 -11.24 6.21
CA GLU A 604 -39.22 -11.49 5.95
C GLU A 604 -39.43 -12.78 5.13
N ARG A 605 -38.56 -13.04 4.15
CA ARG A 605 -38.63 -14.27 3.33
C ARG A 605 -38.26 -15.50 4.14
N ILE A 606 -37.17 -15.48 4.90
CA ILE A 606 -36.78 -16.57 5.80
C ILE A 606 -37.89 -16.82 6.82
N SER A 607 -38.49 -15.74 7.36
CA SER A 607 -39.53 -15.85 8.37
C SER A 607 -40.79 -16.51 7.85
N LYS A 608 -41.22 -16.19 6.61
CA LYS A 608 -42.38 -16.84 5.96
C LYS A 608 -42.21 -18.33 5.74
N VAL A 609 -40.98 -18.81 5.53
CA VAL A 609 -40.68 -20.25 5.36
C VAL A 609 -40.49 -20.94 6.72
N ALA A 610 -40.08 -20.20 7.75
CA ALA A 610 -39.82 -20.71 9.09
C ALA A 610 -41.05 -20.72 10.02
N THR A 611 -42.16 -20.08 9.63
CA THR A 611 -43.48 -20.24 10.26
C THR A 611 -44.33 -21.18 9.40
N PRO A 612 -44.98 -22.20 9.98
CA PRO A 612 -45.86 -23.13 9.26
C PRO A 612 -46.97 -22.47 8.45
#